data_AF-D0GL28-F1
#
_entry.id   AF-D0GL28-F1
#
_cell.length_a   1.000
_cell.length_b   1.000
_cell.length_c   1.000
_cell.angle_alpha   90.00
_cell.angle_beta   90.00
_cell.angle_gamma   90.00
#
_symmetry.space_group_name_H-M   'P 1'
#
loop_
_entity.id
_entity.type
_entity.pdbx_description
1 polymer ?
#
loop_
_entity_poly.entity_id
_entity_poly.type
_entity_poly.pdbx_seq_one_letter_code
_entity_poly.pdbx_strand_id
1 'polypeptide(L)'
;MAQSLKKNRGGAIYNEKYKSGVYEAINDIVKRPVNKKVKFEGITLIIPENTEINLESWTLLDSKTGYGIPIGFSNQSGCKQKKIGDKIYSITYNDYISGVKQIGEKLMKINGFKNTCN
;
A
#
# COMPACT_ATOMS: atom_id res chain seq x y z
N MET A 1 13.64 -11.79 -9.22
CA MET A 1 12.23 -11.88 -9.69
C MET A 1 11.32 -12.70 -8.77
N ALA A 2 11.72 -13.87 -8.24
CA ALA A 2 10.81 -14.71 -7.43
C ALA A 2 10.36 -14.10 -6.08
N GLN A 3 11.15 -13.21 -5.47
CA GLN A 3 10.83 -12.68 -4.14
C GLN A 3 9.60 -11.75 -4.11
N SER A 4 9.33 -10.97 -5.16
CA SER A 4 8.17 -10.05 -5.18
C SER A 4 6.83 -10.76 -5.33
N LEU A 5 6.83 -11.99 -5.88
CA LEU A 5 5.65 -12.84 -6.10
C LEU A 5 5.23 -13.64 -4.86
N LYS A 6 5.91 -13.45 -3.73
CA LYS A 6 5.55 -14.05 -2.45
C LYS A 6 4.17 -13.56 -1.99
N LYS A 7 3.42 -14.43 -1.31
CA LYS A 7 2.05 -14.17 -0.84
C LYS A 7 1.90 -12.83 -0.12
N ASN A 8 2.85 -12.49 0.74
CA ASN A 8 2.84 -11.32 1.62
C ASN A 8 3.45 -10.04 1.01
N ARG A 9 3.69 -10.00 -0.32
CA ARG A 9 4.28 -8.85 -1.02
C ARG A 9 3.39 -8.39 -2.16
N GLY A 10 3.59 -7.16 -2.62
CA GLY A 10 2.69 -6.52 -3.59
C GLY A 10 2.63 -7.23 -4.95
N GLY A 11 3.66 -8.00 -5.30
CA GLY A 11 3.66 -8.80 -6.52
C GLY A 11 2.84 -10.08 -6.44
N ALA A 12 2.24 -10.43 -5.30
CA ALA A 12 1.37 -11.61 -5.16
C ALA A 12 0.24 -11.64 -6.19
N ILE A 13 -0.25 -10.48 -6.63
CA ILE A 13 -1.28 -10.35 -7.66
C ILE A 13 -0.87 -10.93 -9.03
N TYR A 14 0.43 -11.01 -9.32
CA TYR A 14 0.96 -11.55 -10.57
C TYR A 14 1.31 -13.04 -10.47
N ASN A 15 1.13 -13.64 -9.29
CA ASN A 15 1.27 -15.08 -9.10
C ASN A 15 -0.10 -15.74 -9.30
N GLU A 16 -0.23 -16.63 -10.28
CA GLU A 16 -1.51 -17.30 -10.60
C GLU A 16 -2.16 -17.97 -9.38
N LYS A 17 -1.34 -18.55 -8.48
CA LYS A 17 -1.83 -19.19 -7.25
C LYS A 17 -2.51 -18.22 -6.28
N TYR A 18 -2.06 -16.96 -6.25
CA TYR A 18 -2.50 -15.98 -5.26
C TYR A 18 -3.42 -14.91 -5.84
N LYS A 19 -3.39 -14.72 -7.16
CA LYS A 19 -4.11 -13.65 -7.88
C LYS A 19 -5.56 -13.51 -7.42
N SER A 20 -6.34 -14.59 -7.44
CA SER A 20 -7.75 -14.56 -7.03
C SER A 20 -7.93 -14.09 -5.58
N GLY A 21 -7.19 -14.67 -4.64
CA GLY A 21 -7.26 -14.27 -3.23
C GLY A 21 -6.78 -12.84 -2.97
N VAL A 22 -5.83 -12.33 -3.75
CA VAL A 22 -5.39 -10.92 -3.68
C VAL A 22 -6.53 -9.98 -4.13
N TYR A 23 -7.25 -10.31 -5.21
CA TYR A 23 -8.41 -9.52 -5.63
C TYR A 23 -9.54 -9.53 -4.61
N GLU A 24 -9.81 -10.67 -3.97
CA GLU A 24 -10.79 -10.75 -2.88
C GLU A 24 -10.38 -9.87 -1.69
N ALA A 25 -9.10 -9.93 -1.29
CA ALA A 25 -8.57 -9.10 -0.22
C ALA A 25 -8.67 -7.59 -0.57
N ILE A 26 -8.37 -7.21 -1.81
CA ILE A 26 -8.54 -5.82 -2.29
C ILE A 26 -10.00 -5.38 -2.16
N ASN A 27 -10.95 -6.18 -2.64
CA ASN A 27 -12.37 -5.87 -2.61
C ASN A 27 -12.92 -5.73 -1.19
N ASP A 28 -12.39 -6.51 -0.24
CA ASP A 28 -12.71 -6.36 1.18
C ASP A 28 -12.10 -5.07 1.75
N ILE A 29 -10.81 -4.81 1.51
CA ILE A 29 -10.10 -3.63 2.04
C ILE A 29 -10.72 -2.31 1.58
N VAL A 30 -11.18 -2.21 0.33
CA VAL A 30 -11.86 -1.02 -0.20
C VAL A 30 -13.03 -0.59 0.72
N LYS A 31 -13.74 -1.55 1.32
CA LYS A 31 -14.91 -1.32 2.16
C LYS A 31 -14.55 -1.02 3.62
N ARG A 32 -13.31 -1.25 4.02
CA ARG A 32 -12.89 -1.08 5.42
C ARG A 32 -12.74 0.40 5.80
N PRO A 33 -12.97 0.73 7.08
CA PRO A 33 -12.60 2.03 7.61
C PRO A 33 -11.08 2.24 7.53
N VAL A 34 -10.68 3.49 7.29
CA VAL A 34 -9.26 3.89 7.15
C VAL A 34 -8.93 4.83 8.31
N ASN A 35 -8.66 4.23 9.46
CA ASN A 35 -8.49 4.89 10.75
C ASN A 35 -7.32 4.29 11.58
N LYS A 36 -6.72 3.17 11.14
CA LYS A 36 -5.64 2.49 11.86
C LYS A 36 -4.35 3.30 11.69
N LYS A 37 -3.76 3.75 12.81
CA LYS A 37 -2.48 4.47 12.83
C LYS A 37 -1.32 3.49 12.95
N VAL A 38 -0.30 3.64 12.10
CA VAL A 38 0.93 2.84 12.12
C VAL A 38 2.15 3.75 12.05
N LYS A 39 3.25 3.37 12.72
CA LYS A 39 4.53 4.06 12.60
C LYS A 39 5.30 3.52 11.39
N PHE A 40 5.82 4.41 10.56
CA PHE A 40 6.66 4.08 9.40
C PHE A 40 7.81 5.08 9.34
N GLU A 41 9.06 4.63 9.50
CA GLU A 41 10.26 5.46 9.28
C GLU A 41 10.23 6.85 9.95
N GLY A 42 9.63 6.94 11.15
CA GLY A 42 9.52 8.17 11.95
C GLY A 42 8.25 9.01 11.72
N ILE A 43 7.34 8.58 10.84
CA ILE A 43 6.03 9.22 10.65
C ILE A 43 4.90 8.29 11.06
N THR A 44 3.72 8.87 11.28
CA THR A 44 2.48 8.11 11.48
C THR A 44 1.67 8.12 10.19
N LEU A 45 1.34 6.94 9.69
CA LEU A 45 0.45 6.73 8.55
C LEU A 45 -0.90 6.18 9.03
N ILE A 46 -1.98 6.59 8.38
CA ILE A 46 -3.33 6.07 8.57
C ILE A 46 -3.60 5.08 7.44
N ILE A 47 -3.91 3.83 7.78
CA ILE A 47 -4.16 2.71 6.88
C ILE A 47 -5.51 2.03 7.19
N PRO A 48 -6.02 1.14 6.33
CA PRO A 48 -7.27 0.42 6.57
C PRO A 48 -7.17 -0.51 7.79
N GLU A 49 -8.29 -0.77 8.46
CA GLU A 49 -8.31 -1.77 9.53
C GLU A 49 -7.88 -3.16 9.05
N ASN A 50 -7.31 -3.94 9.97
CA ASN A 50 -6.75 -5.27 9.69
C ASN A 50 -5.72 -5.29 8.55
N THR A 51 -4.98 -4.20 8.39
CA THR A 51 -3.81 -4.13 7.50
C THR A 51 -2.57 -3.66 8.25
N GLU A 52 -1.41 -3.95 7.71
CA GLU A 52 -0.09 -3.59 8.25
C GLU A 52 0.85 -3.18 7.11
N ILE A 53 1.98 -2.57 7.45
CA ILE A 53 3.06 -2.32 6.49
C ILE A 53 4.08 -3.44 6.69
N ASN A 54 4.28 -4.27 5.66
CA ASN A 54 5.31 -5.30 5.67
C ASN A 54 6.69 -4.64 5.75
N LEU A 55 7.46 -4.88 6.81
CA LEU A 55 8.76 -4.23 7.02
C LEU A 55 9.84 -4.68 6.02
N GLU A 56 9.71 -5.87 5.43
CA GLU A 56 10.66 -6.35 4.41
C GLU A 56 10.43 -5.75 3.03
N SER A 57 9.18 -5.44 2.69
CA SER A 57 8.80 -5.02 1.32
C SER A 57 8.12 -3.66 1.27
N TRP A 58 7.91 -3.03 2.43
CA TRP A 58 7.16 -1.78 2.65
C TRP A 58 5.83 -1.73 1.91
N THR A 59 5.21 -2.89 1.79
CA THR A 59 3.94 -3.07 1.08
C THR A 59 2.81 -3.15 2.10
N LEU A 60 1.63 -2.64 1.74
CA LEU A 60 0.41 -2.90 2.49
C LEU A 60 0.11 -4.41 2.51
N LEU A 61 0.02 -4.99 3.70
CA LEU A 61 -0.27 -6.39 3.97
C LEU A 61 -1.66 -6.49 4.60
N ASP A 62 -2.51 -7.37 4.06
CA ASP A 62 -3.76 -7.73 4.72
C ASP A 62 -3.50 -8.71 5.85
N SER A 63 -3.71 -8.30 7.11
CA SER A 63 -3.46 -9.16 8.27
C SER A 63 -4.45 -10.32 8.37
N LYS A 64 -5.65 -10.20 7.76
CA LYS A 64 -6.65 -11.29 7.74
C LYS A 64 -6.22 -12.46 6.85
N THR A 65 -5.80 -12.17 5.61
CA THR A 65 -5.50 -13.21 4.62
C THR A 65 -4.01 -13.49 4.46
N GLY A 66 -3.15 -12.58 4.91
CA GLY A 66 -1.71 -12.60 4.68
C GLY A 66 -1.30 -12.20 3.26
N TYR A 67 -2.21 -11.62 2.46
CA TYR A 67 -1.90 -11.17 1.10
C TYR A 67 -1.30 -9.76 1.07
N GLY A 68 -0.21 -9.60 0.34
CA GLY A 68 0.35 -8.30 0.01
C GLY A 68 -0.46 -7.63 -1.10
N ILE A 69 -0.92 -6.41 -0.83
CA ILE A 69 -1.65 -5.57 -1.77
C ILE A 69 -0.64 -4.75 -2.56
N PRO A 70 -0.76 -4.52 -3.88
CA PRO A 70 0.21 -3.74 -4.66
C PRO A 70 0.16 -2.23 -4.38
N ILE A 71 0.38 -1.85 -3.12
CA ILE A 71 0.52 -0.50 -2.59
C ILE A 71 1.79 -0.48 -1.74
N GLY A 72 2.78 0.28 -2.18
CA GLY A 72 4.07 0.43 -1.53
C GLY A 72 4.23 1.79 -0.86
N PHE A 73 5.04 1.83 0.20
CA PHE A 73 5.51 3.03 0.87
C PHE A 73 7.03 3.09 0.77
N SER A 74 7.58 4.30 0.73
CA SER A 74 9.04 4.51 0.72
C SER A 74 9.41 5.80 1.45
N ASN A 75 10.64 5.86 1.96
CA ASN A 75 11.28 7.06 2.49
C ASN A 75 12.17 7.75 1.42
N GLN A 76 11.94 7.42 0.14
CA GLN A 76 12.59 8.02 -1.02
C GLN A 76 11.61 8.86 -1.83
N SER A 77 12.16 9.78 -2.63
CA SER A 77 11.39 10.60 -3.58
C SER A 77 10.65 9.74 -4.60
N GLY A 78 9.45 10.18 -4.97
CA GLY A 78 8.61 9.55 -5.97
C GLY A 78 7.51 10.52 -6.41
N CYS A 79 6.72 10.15 -7.42
CA CYS A 79 5.69 11.04 -7.95
C CYS A 79 4.64 11.43 -6.92
N LYS A 80 4.12 10.46 -6.16
CA LYS A 80 3.09 10.68 -5.14
C LYS A 80 3.81 10.78 -3.79
N GLN A 81 4.17 11.99 -3.37
CA GLN A 81 5.06 12.22 -2.23
C GLN A 81 4.54 13.21 -1.18
N LYS A 82 5.13 13.13 0.01
CA LYS A 82 4.91 14.02 1.16
C LYS A 82 6.26 14.34 1.79
N LYS A 83 6.54 15.62 2.01
CA LYS A 83 7.73 16.09 2.71
C LYS A 83 7.38 16.43 4.17
N ILE A 84 8.18 15.95 5.11
CA ILE A 84 8.10 16.29 6.54
C ILE A 84 9.51 16.64 7.01
N GLY A 85 9.76 17.92 7.28
CA GLY A 85 11.12 18.42 7.49
C GLY A 85 12.01 18.13 6.27
N ASP A 86 13.17 17.55 6.50
CA ASP A 86 14.11 17.14 5.42
C ASP A 86 13.81 15.75 4.84
N LYS A 87 12.86 15.01 5.43
CA LYS A 87 12.52 13.66 4.97
C LYS A 87 11.41 13.71 3.91
N ILE A 88 11.56 12.87 2.89
CA ILE A 88 10.55 12.68 1.85
C ILE A 88 10.01 11.26 1.98
N TYR A 89 8.69 11.15 1.89
CA TYR A 89 7.99 9.88 1.86
C TYR A 89 7.20 9.79 0.57
N SER A 90 7.10 8.61 -0.01
CA SER A 90 6.30 8.36 -1.21
C SER A 90 5.40 7.15 -1.05
N ILE A 91 4.32 7.16 -1.83
CA ILE A 91 3.38 6.04 -1.96
C ILE A 91 3.30 5.64 -3.42
N THR A 92 3.33 4.35 -3.72
CA THR A 92 3.24 3.82 -5.08
C THR A 92 2.14 2.79 -5.15
N TYR A 93 1.36 2.81 -6.23
CA TYR A 93 0.30 1.84 -6.47
C TYR A 93 -0.06 1.82 -7.95
N ASN A 94 -0.62 0.69 -8.39
CA ASN A 94 -0.99 0.49 -9.80
C ASN A 94 -2.39 1.05 -10.08
N ASP A 95 -2.45 2.12 -10.87
CA ASP A 95 -3.68 2.82 -11.21
C ASP A 95 -4.61 2.02 -12.17
N TYR A 96 -4.10 0.96 -12.80
CA TYR A 96 -4.87 0.07 -13.69
C TYR A 96 -5.67 -1.01 -12.93
N ILE A 97 -5.42 -1.20 -11.64
CA ILE A 97 -6.18 -2.13 -10.81
C ILE A 97 -7.18 -1.32 -9.98
N SER A 98 -8.45 -1.33 -10.37
CA SER A 98 -9.50 -0.44 -9.82
C SER A 98 -9.52 -0.37 -8.28
N GLY A 99 -9.56 -1.52 -7.59
CA GLY A 99 -9.58 -1.52 -6.11
C GLY A 99 -8.27 -1.02 -5.48
N VAL A 100 -7.13 -1.25 -6.13
CA VAL A 100 -5.81 -0.75 -5.67
C VAL A 100 -5.74 0.75 -5.84
N LYS A 101 -6.21 1.28 -6.97
CA LYS A 101 -6.32 2.71 -7.23
C LYS A 101 -7.18 3.39 -6.18
N GLN A 102 -8.37 2.85 -5.89
CA GLN A 102 -9.28 3.39 -4.88
C GLN A 102 -8.65 3.45 -3.49
N ILE A 103 -7.99 2.36 -3.05
CA ILE A 103 -7.30 2.34 -1.76
C ILE A 103 -6.14 3.34 -1.77
N GLY A 104 -5.32 3.34 -2.83
CA GLY A 104 -4.17 4.23 -2.98
C GLY A 104 -4.54 5.72 -2.92
N GLU A 105 -5.59 6.13 -3.65
CA GLU A 105 -6.09 7.50 -3.64
C GLU A 105 -6.64 7.91 -2.26
N LYS A 106 -7.37 7.00 -1.60
CA LYS A 106 -7.88 7.22 -0.23
C LYS A 106 -6.72 7.41 0.76
N LEU A 107 -5.67 6.59 0.66
CA LEU A 107 -4.47 6.68 1.48
C LEU A 107 -3.67 7.94 1.20
N MET A 108 -3.54 8.34 -0.07
CA MET A 108 -2.91 9.60 -0.44
C MET A 108 -3.61 10.78 0.22
N LYS A 109 -4.93 10.85 0.07
CA LYS A 109 -5.75 11.96 0.59
C LYS A 109 -5.66 12.05 2.11
N ILE A 110 -5.86 10.94 2.83
CA ILE A 110 -5.91 10.96 4.30
C ILE A 110 -4.54 11.22 4.93
N ASN A 111 -3.45 10.81 4.27
CA ASN A 111 -2.09 11.01 4.78
C ASN A 111 -1.43 12.29 4.24
N GLY A 112 -2.04 12.98 3.28
CA GLY A 112 -1.53 14.23 2.70
C GLY A 112 -0.39 14.04 1.70
N PHE A 113 -0.36 12.93 0.97
CA PHE A 113 0.52 12.77 -0.20
C PHE A 113 -0.02 13.59 -1.37
N LYS A 114 0.88 14.19 -2.15
CA LYS A 114 0.57 14.99 -3.33
C LYS A 114 1.27 14.40 -4.55
N ASN A 115 0.62 14.45 -5.72
CA ASN A 115 1.29 14.12 -6.97
C ASN A 115 2.14 15.32 -7.40
N THR A 116 3.43 15.08 -7.66
CA THR A 116 4.42 16.08 -8.09
C THR A 116 5.05 15.75 -9.43
N CYS A 117 4.70 14.61 -10.05
CA CYS A 117 5.03 14.35 -11.44
C CYS A 117 3.89 14.90 -12.30
N ASN A 118 4.21 15.91 -13.11
CA ASN A 118 3.36 16.44 -14.17
C ASN A 118 3.68 15.74 -15.49
#